data_AF-A0A6N7M980-F1
#
_entry.id   AF-A0A6N7M980-F1
#
_cell.length_a   1.000
_cell.length_b   1.000
_cell.length_c   1.000
_cell.angle_alpha   90.00
_cell.angle_beta   90.00
_cell.angle_gamma   90.00
#
_symmetry.space_group_name_H-M   'P 1'
#
loop_
_entity.id
_entity.type
_entity.pdbx_description
1 polymer ?
#
loop_
_entity_poly.entity_id
_entity_poly.type
_entity_poly.pdbx_seq_one_letter_code
_entity_poly.pdbx_strand_id
1 'polypeptide(L)'
;MCVKCKAVDPYSESSCTESALKPLYTFPGSIMSHSLFILLIPIPGFVISVTVYYTGVTPMTAREIFKKRSDLSASIRSYFLKKGYLEVDTPLLSPFLIPEANIEIFASQYIQPDGETQELYLIPSPELWMKRLLALNTGSIFQISHCFRNFESLGAHHNPEFTILEYYSIGADYRKSMEITEELFLHLLDELSLSPLLTYQNQPIDLKPPFLRLSISEAFKRYAAIDLPECLAARSGAGTETCSGQPAHRQLKKIAAAAKGKGISVSSGDTWEHIFNKIFLTLVEPSFPPGKPVFLFDYT
;
A
#
# COMPACT_ATOMS: atom_id res chain seq x y z
N MET A 1 45.86 4.27 -1.00
CA MET A 1 46.76 3.14 -0.68
C MET A 1 46.37 2.61 0.69
N CYS A 2 46.16 1.30 0.80
CA CYS A 2 45.44 0.55 1.85
C CYS A 2 45.72 0.94 3.32
N VAL A 3 44.68 1.03 4.18
CA VAL A 3 44.76 0.70 5.63
C VAL A 3 43.40 0.18 6.16
N LYS A 4 43.40 -1.05 6.69
CA LYS A 4 42.38 -1.71 7.55
C LYS A 4 42.40 -1.14 8.98
N CYS A 5 41.28 -1.28 9.71
CA CYS A 5 41.11 -1.52 11.17
C CYS A 5 39.91 -0.72 11.70
N LYS A 6 39.13 -1.09 12.72
CA LYS A 6 38.87 -2.31 13.52
C LYS A 6 37.60 -1.95 14.31
N ALA A 7 36.70 -2.89 14.55
CA ALA A 7 35.53 -2.69 15.42
C ALA A 7 35.96 -2.41 16.87
N VAL A 8 35.22 -1.56 17.58
CA VAL A 8 35.32 -1.36 19.04
C VAL A 8 33.92 -1.49 19.64
N ASP A 9 33.84 -2.35 20.64
CA ASP A 9 32.70 -2.76 21.46
C ASP A 9 32.24 -1.60 22.40
N PRO A 10 30.95 -1.23 22.44
CA PRO A 10 30.47 -0.13 23.27
C PRO A 10 30.06 -0.49 24.71
N TYR A 11 30.22 -1.74 25.18
CA TYR A 11 29.83 -2.10 26.55
C TYR A 11 31.03 -2.32 27.49
N SER A 12 31.60 -1.22 28.00
CA SER A 12 32.41 -1.25 29.24
C SER A 12 31.97 -0.13 30.17
N GLU A 13 31.46 -0.53 31.34
CA GLU A 13 30.92 0.32 32.40
C GLU A 13 31.98 1.27 33.02
N SER A 14 31.62 2.52 33.30
CA SER A 14 32.00 3.22 34.54
C SER A 14 31.30 4.58 34.70
N SER A 15 30.69 4.74 35.88
CA SER A 15 30.45 5.95 36.69
C SER A 15 29.69 7.17 36.12
N CYS A 16 28.60 7.52 36.83
CA CYS A 16 27.91 8.80 36.88
C CYS A 16 28.80 10.04 36.78
N THR A 17 28.35 11.06 36.05
CA THR A 17 28.15 12.43 36.57
C THR A 17 27.18 13.21 35.67
N GLU A 18 26.27 13.93 36.31
CA GLU A 18 25.24 14.77 35.70
C GLU A 18 25.86 16.14 35.33
N SER A 19 26.16 16.39 34.05
CA SER A 19 26.17 17.74 33.44
C SER A 19 26.57 17.68 31.96
N ALA A 20 26.00 18.58 31.16
CA ALA A 20 26.33 18.89 29.77
C ALA A 20 25.70 18.00 28.66
N LEU A 21 24.38 18.08 28.50
CA LEU A 21 23.76 17.85 27.19
C LEU A 21 24.04 19.06 26.28
N LYS A 22 25.16 19.01 25.56
CA LYS A 22 25.33 19.76 24.30
C LYS A 22 24.98 18.81 23.14
N PRO A 23 24.11 19.19 22.20
CA PRO A 23 23.86 18.38 21.02
C PRO A 23 25.11 18.39 20.13
N LEU A 24 25.85 17.28 20.17
CA LEU A 24 26.76 16.89 19.09
C LEU A 24 25.91 16.36 17.94
N TYR A 25 26.32 16.65 16.70
CA TYR A 25 25.67 16.38 15.41
C TYR A 25 24.78 17.51 14.87
N THR A 26 25.45 18.56 14.36
CA THR A 26 24.96 19.35 13.24
C THR A 26 25.33 18.65 11.92
N PHE A 27 24.33 18.21 11.15
CA PHE A 27 24.51 17.85 9.74
C PHE A 27 24.09 19.02 8.85
N PRO A 28 24.98 19.59 8.02
CA PRO A 28 24.60 20.54 6.98
C PRO A 28 24.26 19.75 5.71
N GLY A 29 22.98 19.73 5.33
CA GLY A 29 22.57 19.05 4.10
C GLY A 29 21.08 18.75 4.08
N SER A 30 20.33 19.57 3.38
CA SER A 30 18.89 19.43 3.15
C SER A 30 18.61 18.20 2.28
N ILE A 31 18.04 17.15 2.86
CA ILE A 31 17.38 16.08 2.11
C ILE A 31 16.11 15.72 2.86
N MET A 32 14.95 16.13 2.36
CA MET A 32 13.67 15.49 2.72
C MET A 32 12.70 15.60 1.53
N SER A 33 12.66 14.52 0.75
CA SER A 33 11.70 14.27 -0.32
C SER A 33 10.62 13.37 0.25
N HIS A 34 9.35 13.80 0.28
CA HIS A 34 8.24 12.91 0.62
C HIS A 34 7.03 13.31 -0.24
N SER A 35 6.37 12.32 -0.86
CA SER A 35 5.17 12.51 -1.69
C SER A 35 3.96 11.72 -1.18
N LEU A 36 2.79 12.03 -1.73
CA LEU A 36 1.50 11.40 -1.55
C LEU A 36 1.30 10.36 -2.65
N PHE A 37 1.17 9.09 -2.27
CA PHE A 37 0.78 8.00 -3.17
C PHE A 37 -0.38 7.23 -2.54
N ILE A 38 -1.44 7.04 -3.32
CA ILE A 38 -2.43 6.00 -3.06
C ILE A 38 -1.89 4.76 -3.76
N LEU A 39 -1.19 3.89 -3.03
CA LEU A 39 -0.73 2.62 -3.57
C LEU A 39 -1.89 1.62 -3.52
N LEU A 40 -2.60 1.47 -4.63
CA LEU A 40 -3.48 0.32 -4.86
C LEU A 40 -2.59 -0.88 -5.18
N ILE A 41 -2.24 -1.68 -4.17
CA ILE A 41 -1.61 -2.98 -4.42
C ILE A 41 -2.70 -3.94 -4.89
N PRO A 42 -2.56 -4.58 -6.07
CA PRO A 42 -3.46 -5.63 -6.48
C PRO A 42 -3.17 -6.88 -5.63
N ILE A 43 -4.02 -7.16 -4.64
CA ILE A 43 -4.11 -8.47 -3.98
C ILE A 43 -5.35 -9.18 -4.54
N PRO A 44 -5.29 -10.49 -4.85
CA PRO A 44 -6.49 -11.29 -5.11
C PRO A 44 -7.30 -11.38 -3.80
N GLY A 45 -8.17 -10.41 -3.58
CA GLY A 45 -8.80 -10.15 -2.29
C GLY A 45 -8.76 -8.66 -2.02
N PHE A 46 -9.90 -8.01 -2.15
CA PHE A 46 -10.01 -6.55 -2.24
C PHE A 46 -9.63 -5.86 -0.93
N VAL A 47 -8.46 -5.22 -0.90
CA VAL A 47 -8.02 -4.31 0.18
C VAL A 47 -7.85 -2.92 -0.41
N ILE A 48 -8.64 -1.95 0.08
CA ILE A 48 -8.37 -0.53 -0.17
C ILE A 48 -7.53 -0.03 1.00
N SER A 49 -6.22 0.08 0.79
CA SER A 49 -5.31 0.71 1.76
C SER A 49 -5.28 2.21 1.53
N VAL A 50 -5.78 2.99 2.50
CA VAL A 50 -5.62 4.45 2.52
C VAL A 50 -4.47 4.79 3.46
N THR A 51 -3.27 4.95 2.90
CA THR A 51 -2.10 5.42 3.66
C THR A 51 -2.00 6.94 3.55
N VAL A 52 -2.17 7.64 4.68
CA VAL A 52 -2.12 9.10 4.69
C VAL A 52 -0.72 9.57 5.06
N TYR A 53 -0.03 10.15 4.08
CA TYR A 53 1.21 10.91 4.28
C TYR A 53 0.95 12.38 4.05
N TYR A 54 1.43 13.22 4.97
CA TYR A 54 1.20 14.65 4.92
C TYR A 54 2.44 15.36 4.38
N THR A 55 2.35 15.94 3.19
CA THR A 55 3.43 16.77 2.63
C THR A 55 2.83 17.97 1.90
N GLY A 56 2.97 19.18 2.45
CA GLY A 56 2.43 20.37 1.80
C GLY A 56 2.77 21.68 2.48
N VAL A 57 3.88 22.28 2.05
CA VAL A 57 4.06 23.71 1.70
C VAL A 57 3.23 24.74 2.48
N THR A 58 3.38 24.70 3.79
CA THR A 58 3.51 25.83 4.73
C THR A 58 4.45 25.28 5.82
N PRO A 59 5.25 26.07 6.57
CA PRO A 59 6.01 25.49 7.66
C PRO A 59 5.02 25.19 8.79
N MET A 60 4.17 24.18 8.57
CA MET A 60 3.40 23.60 9.64
C MET A 60 4.38 23.01 10.60
N THR A 61 4.20 23.41 11.83
CA THR A 61 4.88 22.82 12.96
C THR A 61 4.58 21.33 12.99
N ALA A 62 5.50 20.54 13.55
CA ALA A 62 5.26 19.12 13.78
C ALA A 62 3.93 18.88 14.51
N ARG A 63 3.57 19.76 15.46
CA ARG A 63 2.31 19.71 16.18
C ARG A 63 1.08 19.82 15.27
N GLU A 64 1.09 20.73 14.29
CA GLU A 64 -0.03 20.87 13.35
C GLU A 64 -0.19 19.64 12.46
N ILE A 65 0.92 19.04 12.03
CA ILE A 65 0.91 17.80 11.24
C ILE A 65 0.30 16.66 12.05
N PHE A 66 0.77 16.44 13.28
CA PHE A 66 0.24 15.39 14.15
C PHE A 66 -1.22 15.65 14.55
N LYS A 67 -1.61 16.91 14.75
CA LYS A 67 -3.01 17.26 14.99
C LYS A 67 -3.89 16.89 13.79
N LYS A 68 -3.51 17.27 12.57
CA LYS A 68 -4.26 16.90 11.36
C LYS A 68 -4.39 15.39 11.19
N ARG A 69 -3.32 14.63 11.44
CA ARG A 69 -3.37 13.16 11.42
C ARG A 69 -4.32 12.57 12.48
N SER A 70 -4.30 13.13 13.69
CA SER A 70 -5.21 12.74 14.76
C SER A 70 -6.67 13.01 14.39
N ASP A 71 -6.97 14.22 13.92
CA ASP A 71 -8.32 14.64 13.52
C ASP A 71 -8.84 13.76 12.37
N LEU A 72 -7.99 13.46 11.38
CA LEU A 72 -8.30 12.56 10.28
C LEU A 72 -8.63 11.14 10.77
N SER A 73 -7.82 10.57 11.66
CA SER A 73 -8.05 9.24 12.21
C SER A 73 -9.34 9.16 13.03
N ALA A 74 -9.70 10.24 13.73
CA ALA A 74 -10.96 10.34 14.47
C ALA A 74 -12.16 10.45 13.50
N SER A 75 -12.04 11.24 12.44
CA SER A 75 -13.09 11.38 11.42
C SER A 75 -13.34 10.08 10.65
N ILE A 76 -12.29 9.33 10.30
CA ILE A 76 -12.43 7.98 9.70
C ILE A 76 -13.23 7.06 10.63
N ARG A 77 -12.88 7.00 11.93
CA ARG A 77 -13.66 6.20 12.90
C ARG A 77 -15.12 6.64 12.96
N SER A 78 -15.36 7.95 13.06
CA SER A 78 -16.69 8.54 13.08
C SER A 78 -17.53 8.11 11.88
N TYR A 79 -16.96 8.12 10.67
CA TYR A 79 -17.62 7.65 9.45
C TYR A 79 -18.09 6.20 9.55
N PHE A 80 -17.17 5.27 9.87
CA PHE A 80 -17.48 3.83 9.90
C PHE A 80 -18.45 3.48 11.03
N LEU A 81 -18.29 4.09 12.22
CA LEU A 81 -19.22 3.90 13.34
C LEU A 81 -20.63 4.39 12.99
N LYS A 82 -20.77 5.57 12.36
CA LYS A 82 -22.07 6.09 11.88
C LYS A 82 -22.72 5.19 10.82
N LYS A 83 -21.91 4.46 10.05
CA LYS A 83 -22.36 3.46 9.05
C LYS A 83 -22.66 2.08 9.65
N GLY A 84 -22.48 1.90 10.95
CA GLY A 84 -22.77 0.65 11.65
C GLY A 84 -21.68 -0.42 11.53
N TYR A 85 -20.45 -0.04 11.17
CA TYR A 85 -19.31 -0.96 11.19
C TYR A 85 -18.80 -1.10 12.62
N LEU A 86 -18.38 -2.31 12.96
CA LEU A 86 -17.70 -2.61 14.21
C LEU A 86 -16.19 -2.34 14.08
N GLU A 87 -15.63 -1.47 14.92
CA GLU A 87 -14.18 -1.32 15.04
C GLU A 87 -13.61 -2.57 15.72
N VAL A 88 -12.63 -3.23 15.07
CA VAL A 88 -11.95 -4.41 15.60
C VAL A 88 -10.47 -4.11 15.79
N ASP A 89 -9.82 -4.86 16.67
CA ASP A 89 -8.37 -4.84 16.86
C ASP A 89 -7.84 -6.28 16.82
N THR A 90 -6.94 -6.56 15.88
CA THR A 90 -6.44 -7.91 15.60
C THR A 90 -4.93 -8.02 15.85
N PRO A 91 -4.41 -9.23 16.18
CA PRO A 91 -3.00 -9.42 16.48
C PRO A 91 -2.05 -8.91 15.37
N LEU A 92 -0.99 -8.21 15.76
CA LEU A 92 0.05 -7.75 14.83
C LEU A 92 1.13 -8.81 14.53
N LEU A 93 1.19 -9.87 15.35
CA LEU A 93 2.08 -11.01 15.17
C LEU A 93 1.27 -12.22 14.68
N SER A 94 1.75 -12.84 13.62
CA SER A 94 1.18 -14.04 13.02
C SER A 94 2.10 -15.24 13.20
N PRO A 95 1.58 -16.42 13.59
CA PRO A 95 2.36 -17.66 13.58
C PRO A 95 2.47 -18.27 12.18
N PHE A 96 1.88 -17.62 11.17
CA PHE A 96 1.89 -18.07 9.77
C PHE A 96 2.40 -16.95 8.86
N LEU A 97 3.18 -17.32 7.84
CA LEU A 97 3.50 -16.42 6.73
C LEU A 97 2.21 -16.06 5.98
N ILE A 98 1.99 -14.77 5.75
CA ILE A 98 0.90 -14.29 4.92
C ILE A 98 1.38 -14.35 3.46
N PRO A 99 0.73 -15.12 2.57
CA PRO A 99 1.26 -15.43 1.25
C PRO A 99 1.03 -14.27 0.27
N GLU A 100 1.77 -13.18 0.45
CA GLU A 100 1.78 -12.04 -0.46
C GLU A 100 3.06 -12.09 -1.33
N ALA A 101 2.90 -12.47 -2.60
CA ALA A 101 4.01 -12.80 -3.50
C ALA A 101 5.05 -11.69 -3.71
N ASN A 102 4.68 -10.43 -3.42
CA ASN A 102 5.54 -9.26 -3.61
C ASN A 102 5.85 -8.53 -2.30
N ILE A 103 5.55 -9.13 -1.14
CA ILE A 103 5.78 -8.51 0.17
C ILE A 103 6.65 -9.41 1.03
N GLU A 104 7.86 -8.94 1.29
CA GLU A 104 8.74 -9.57 2.28
C GLU A 104 8.27 -9.22 3.69
N ILE A 105 8.39 -10.17 4.61
CA ILE A 105 7.82 -10.07 5.96
C ILE A 105 8.92 -9.99 7.01
N PHE A 106 8.70 -9.21 8.07
CA PHE A 106 9.58 -9.23 9.24
C PHE A 106 9.29 -10.48 10.08
N ALA A 107 10.33 -11.26 10.38
CA ALA A 107 10.27 -12.38 11.31
C ALA A 107 10.87 -11.99 12.67
N SER A 108 10.31 -12.57 13.72
CA SER A 108 10.78 -12.46 15.10
C SER A 108 10.66 -13.82 15.79
N GLN A 109 11.42 -14.02 16.86
CA GLN A 109 11.36 -15.26 17.65
C GLN A 109 10.64 -14.99 18.97
N TYR A 110 9.55 -15.73 19.23
CA TYR A 110 8.89 -15.78 20.52
C TYR A 110 9.54 -16.87 21.38
N ILE A 111 10.06 -16.48 22.55
CA ILE A 111 10.64 -17.40 23.53
C ILE A 111 9.59 -17.67 24.60
N GLN A 112 9.18 -18.92 24.73
CA GLN A 112 8.17 -19.36 25.68
C GLN A 112 8.78 -19.55 27.08
N PRO A 113 7.95 -19.56 28.16
CA PRO A 113 8.45 -19.74 29.53
C PRO A 113 9.19 -21.07 29.78
N ASP A 114 8.92 -22.10 29.00
CA ASP A 114 9.60 -23.40 29.04
C ASP A 114 10.92 -23.45 28.24
N GLY A 115 11.27 -22.33 27.59
CA GLY A 115 12.47 -22.20 26.76
C GLY A 115 12.27 -22.65 25.32
N GLU A 116 11.08 -23.12 24.92
CA GLU A 116 10.80 -23.39 23.51
C GLU A 116 10.71 -22.09 22.71
N THR A 117 11.09 -22.15 21.43
CA THR A 117 11.04 -20.98 20.54
C THR A 117 10.11 -21.20 19.38
N GLN A 118 9.31 -20.19 19.06
CA GLN A 118 8.40 -20.17 17.93
C GLN A 118 8.69 -18.95 17.05
N GLU A 119 8.74 -19.13 15.74
CA GLU A 119 8.82 -18.01 14.81
C GLU A 119 7.45 -17.33 14.68
N LEU A 120 7.45 -16.00 14.80
CA LEU A 120 6.28 -15.14 14.59
C LEU A 120 6.63 -14.07 13.56
N TYR A 121 5.64 -13.60 12.83
CA TYR A 121 5.80 -12.65 11.74
C TYR A 121 4.97 -11.40 11.98
N LEU A 122 5.54 -10.22 11.73
CA LEU A 122 4.75 -8.99 11.75
C LEU A 122 3.87 -8.93 10.49
N ILE A 123 2.61 -8.57 10.65
CA ILE A 123 1.65 -8.60 9.53
C ILE A 123 1.83 -7.42 8.56
N PRO A 124 1.73 -7.64 7.24
CA PRO A 124 1.67 -6.57 6.24
C PRO A 124 0.26 -5.94 6.10
N SER A 125 -0.77 -6.61 6.61
CA SER A 125 -2.17 -6.18 6.71
C SER A 125 -2.93 -7.07 7.74
N PRO A 126 -4.00 -6.56 8.40
CA PRO A 126 -4.89 -7.35 9.27
C PRO A 126 -5.85 -8.28 8.50
N GLU A 127 -5.80 -8.33 7.17
CA GLU A 127 -6.68 -9.11 6.29
C GLU A 127 -6.93 -10.53 6.78
N LEU A 128 -5.87 -11.28 7.09
CA LEU A 128 -5.97 -12.68 7.50
C LEU A 128 -6.84 -12.84 8.76
N TRP A 129 -6.69 -11.92 9.72
CA TRP A 129 -7.43 -11.96 10.97
C TRP A 129 -8.85 -11.45 10.79
N MET A 130 -9.04 -10.35 10.05
CA MET A 130 -10.36 -9.78 9.78
C MET A 130 -11.23 -10.76 8.99
N LYS A 131 -10.69 -11.50 8.02
CA LYS A 131 -11.42 -12.55 7.31
C LYS A 131 -11.89 -13.69 8.24
N ARG A 132 -11.14 -14.02 9.28
CA ARG A 132 -11.57 -14.99 10.31
C ARG A 132 -12.75 -14.44 11.13
N LEU A 133 -12.72 -13.15 11.48
CA LEU A 133 -13.85 -12.49 12.16
C LEU A 133 -15.12 -12.51 11.28
N LEU A 134 -14.99 -12.23 9.99
CA LEU A 134 -16.11 -12.34 9.05
C LEU A 134 -16.71 -13.75 9.02
N ALA A 135 -15.87 -14.79 9.05
CA ALA A 135 -16.32 -16.17 9.12
C ALA A 135 -17.09 -16.51 10.42
N LEU A 136 -16.87 -15.71 11.48
CA LEU A 136 -17.62 -15.79 12.75
C LEU A 136 -18.89 -14.91 12.75
N ASN A 137 -19.30 -14.36 11.60
CA ASN A 137 -20.48 -13.51 11.43
C ASN A 137 -20.47 -12.22 12.28
N THR A 138 -19.30 -11.57 12.43
CA THR A 138 -19.19 -10.30 13.17
C THR A 138 -19.85 -9.10 12.50
N GLY A 139 -20.41 -9.27 11.30
CA GLY A 139 -20.97 -8.18 10.50
C GLY A 139 -19.90 -7.38 9.75
N SER A 140 -20.24 -6.17 9.32
CA SER A 140 -19.28 -5.25 8.69
C SER A 140 -18.30 -4.72 9.73
N ILE A 141 -17.01 -4.78 9.44
CA ILE A 141 -15.93 -4.47 10.39
C ILE A 141 -14.90 -3.53 9.76
N PHE A 142 -14.20 -2.76 10.59
CA PHE A 142 -13.07 -1.94 10.15
C PHE A 142 -11.97 -1.90 11.23
N GLN A 143 -10.74 -1.62 10.81
CA GLN A 143 -9.60 -1.44 11.69
C GLN A 143 -8.66 -0.38 11.12
N ILE A 144 -8.10 0.46 12.00
CA ILE A 144 -6.95 1.32 11.69
C ILE A 144 -5.73 0.68 12.34
N SER A 145 -4.90 -0.01 11.55
CA SER A 145 -3.82 -0.87 12.06
C SER A 145 -2.44 -0.35 11.68
N HIS A 146 -1.46 -0.59 12.55
CA HIS A 146 -0.06 -0.60 12.15
C HIS A 146 0.24 -1.87 11.35
N CYS A 147 1.02 -1.73 10.29
CA CYS A 147 1.40 -2.81 9.38
C CYS A 147 2.88 -2.68 9.02
N PHE A 148 3.49 -3.82 8.70
CA PHE A 148 4.93 -3.95 8.56
C PHE A 148 5.30 -4.63 7.26
N ARG A 149 6.21 -4.04 6.50
CA ARG A 149 6.73 -4.61 5.24
C ARG A 149 8.25 -4.56 5.25
N ASN A 150 8.84 -5.74 5.16
CA ASN A 150 10.29 -5.89 5.06
C ASN A 150 10.71 -5.68 3.59
N PHE A 151 11.99 -5.42 3.36
CA PHE A 151 12.57 -5.18 2.03
C PHE A 151 11.88 -4.08 1.21
N GLU A 152 11.10 -3.23 1.87
CA GLU A 152 10.47 -2.05 1.30
C GLU A 152 11.55 -0.99 1.04
N SER A 153 11.52 -0.37 -0.14
CA SER A 153 12.52 0.64 -0.50
C SER A 153 12.35 1.86 0.39
N LEU A 154 13.37 2.23 1.17
CA LEU A 154 13.31 3.47 1.95
C LEU A 154 13.21 4.66 1.00
N GLY A 155 12.11 5.40 1.09
CA GLY A 155 11.83 6.47 0.17
C GLY A 155 10.71 7.38 0.65
N ALA A 156 10.42 8.36 -0.20
CA ALA A 156 9.46 9.43 0.02
C ALA A 156 8.03 8.97 0.40
N HIS A 157 7.66 7.72 0.08
CA HIS A 157 6.31 7.15 0.26
C HIS A 157 6.30 5.85 1.07
N HIS A 158 7.47 5.43 1.53
CA HIS A 158 7.68 4.07 1.99
C HIS A 158 8.39 4.12 3.34
N ASN A 159 7.73 3.60 4.36
CA ASN A 159 8.30 3.33 5.66
C ASN A 159 8.04 1.86 6.01
N PRO A 160 9.00 1.14 6.60
CA PRO A 160 8.82 -0.27 6.93
C PRO A 160 7.65 -0.54 7.90
N GLU A 161 7.25 0.48 8.65
CA GLU A 161 6.04 0.51 9.46
C GLU A 161 5.10 1.63 8.98
N PHE A 162 3.83 1.35 8.79
CA PHE A 162 2.84 2.34 8.37
C PHE A 162 1.47 2.02 8.93
N THR A 163 0.56 3.00 8.88
CA THR A 163 -0.81 2.83 9.33
C THR A 163 -1.73 2.72 8.13
N ILE A 164 -2.61 1.72 8.13
CA ILE A 164 -3.66 1.55 7.14
C ILE A 164 -5.03 1.59 7.79
N LEU A 165 -6.01 2.03 7.02
CA LEU A 165 -7.41 1.69 7.24
C LEU A 165 -7.71 0.43 6.41
N GLU A 166 -8.29 -0.58 7.03
CA GLU A 166 -8.86 -1.74 6.36
C GLU A 166 -10.30 -1.96 6.82
N TYR A 167 -11.20 -2.32 5.90
CA TYR A 167 -12.61 -2.55 6.21
C TYR A 167 -13.23 -3.63 5.33
N TYR A 168 -14.25 -4.30 5.87
CA TYR A 168 -15.02 -5.33 5.18
C TYR A 168 -16.51 -5.07 5.36
N SER A 169 -17.25 -5.20 4.26
CA SER A 169 -18.68 -4.92 4.20
C SER A 169 -19.42 -6.19 3.81
N ILE A 170 -20.39 -6.63 4.61
CA ILE A 170 -21.19 -7.82 4.28
C ILE A 170 -22.13 -7.53 3.12
N GLY A 171 -22.24 -8.47 2.17
CA GLY A 171 -23.16 -8.36 1.04
C GLY A 171 -22.77 -7.28 0.02
N ALA A 172 -21.52 -6.82 0.04
CA ALA A 172 -21.01 -5.78 -0.83
C ALA A 172 -19.97 -6.33 -1.82
N ASP A 173 -19.89 -5.71 -2.99
CA ASP A 173 -18.83 -5.94 -3.97
C ASP A 173 -17.86 -4.74 -4.02
N TYR A 174 -16.87 -4.80 -4.93
CA TYR A 174 -15.90 -3.73 -5.10
C TYR A 174 -16.52 -2.42 -5.60
N ARG A 175 -17.69 -2.45 -6.28
CA ARG A 175 -18.39 -1.26 -6.73
C ARG A 175 -18.96 -0.50 -5.55
N LYS A 176 -19.53 -1.23 -4.58
CA LYS A 176 -19.93 -0.63 -3.31
C LYS A 176 -18.73 -0.06 -2.55
N SER A 177 -17.56 -0.70 -2.65
CA SER A 177 -16.33 -0.17 -2.04
C SER A 177 -15.88 1.17 -2.67
N MET A 178 -16.05 1.34 -3.99
CA MET A 178 -15.80 2.63 -4.66
C MET A 178 -16.75 3.73 -4.14
N GLU A 179 -18.04 3.42 -3.95
CA GLU A 179 -19.01 4.35 -3.36
C GLU A 179 -18.63 4.72 -1.92
N ILE A 180 -18.28 3.72 -1.09
CA ILE A 180 -17.84 3.95 0.31
C ILE A 180 -16.60 4.85 0.34
N THR A 181 -15.68 4.67 -0.60
CA THR A 181 -14.48 5.51 -0.70
C THR A 181 -14.85 6.95 -1.05
N GLU A 182 -15.70 7.18 -2.05
CA GLU A 182 -16.16 8.53 -2.41
C GLU A 182 -16.95 9.20 -1.25
N GLU A 183 -17.82 8.45 -0.58
CA GLU A 183 -18.57 8.90 0.60
C GLU A 183 -17.63 9.26 1.77
N LEU A 184 -16.58 8.45 2.00
CA LEU A 184 -15.57 8.74 3.03
C LEU A 184 -14.83 10.04 2.72
N PHE A 185 -14.40 10.27 1.47
CA PHE A 185 -13.73 11.53 1.11
C PHE A 185 -14.64 12.75 1.31
N LEU A 186 -15.93 12.65 0.92
CA LEU A 186 -16.90 13.72 1.20
C LEU A 186 -17.07 13.97 2.70
N HIS A 187 -17.16 12.90 3.50
CA HIS A 187 -17.26 13.01 4.95
C HIS A 187 -16.03 13.71 5.54
N LEU A 188 -14.82 13.32 5.10
CA LEU A 188 -13.57 13.92 5.57
C LEU A 188 -13.44 15.40 5.19
N LEU A 189 -13.86 15.77 3.98
CA LEU A 189 -13.86 17.15 3.52
C LEU A 189 -14.78 18.03 4.37
N ASP A 190 -15.97 17.53 4.71
CA ASP A 190 -16.95 18.24 5.54
C ASP A 190 -16.50 18.31 7.01
N GLU A 191 -16.24 17.16 7.63
CA GLU A 191 -15.89 17.04 9.06
C GLU A 191 -14.61 17.82 9.41
N LEU A 192 -13.64 17.87 8.49
CA LEU A 192 -12.38 18.60 8.68
C LEU A 192 -12.40 20.01 8.08
N SER A 193 -13.54 20.47 7.54
CA SER A 193 -13.71 21.79 6.91
C SER A 193 -12.65 22.08 5.83
N LEU A 194 -12.34 21.07 5.01
CA LEU A 194 -11.34 21.15 3.95
C LEU A 194 -11.98 21.59 2.63
N SER A 195 -11.24 22.37 1.86
CA SER A 195 -11.58 22.63 0.45
C SER A 195 -11.55 21.31 -0.33
N PRO A 196 -12.52 21.03 -1.21
CA PRO A 196 -12.44 19.91 -2.14
C PRO A 196 -11.29 20.07 -3.14
N LEU A 197 -10.87 21.31 -3.42
CA LEU A 197 -9.70 21.62 -4.23
C LEU A 197 -8.51 21.88 -3.31
N LEU A 198 -7.63 20.89 -3.19
CA LEU A 198 -6.38 20.98 -2.42
C LEU A 198 -5.20 21.27 -3.33
N THR A 199 -4.13 21.85 -2.77
CA THR A 199 -2.87 22.03 -3.50
C THR A 199 -1.83 21.08 -2.97
N TYR A 200 -1.20 20.33 -3.87
CA TYR A 200 -0.21 19.33 -3.55
C TYR A 200 0.96 19.43 -4.54
N GLN A 201 2.19 19.66 -4.06
CA GLN A 201 3.37 19.88 -4.93
C GLN A 201 3.11 20.91 -6.06
N ASN A 202 2.44 22.01 -5.73
CA ASN A 202 2.00 23.06 -6.68
C ASN A 202 0.99 22.60 -7.75
N GLN A 203 0.39 21.42 -7.59
CA GLN A 203 -0.67 20.91 -8.45
C GLN A 203 -2.02 20.95 -7.72
N PRO A 204 -3.09 21.45 -8.35
CA PRO A 204 -4.42 21.32 -7.79
C PRO A 204 -4.88 19.86 -7.85
N ILE A 205 -5.45 19.36 -6.76
CA ILE A 205 -6.10 18.06 -6.65
C ILE A 205 -7.57 18.30 -6.27
N ASP A 206 -8.48 17.92 -7.17
CA ASP A 206 -9.92 17.91 -6.93
C ASP A 206 -10.33 16.58 -6.30
N LEU A 207 -10.64 16.63 -5.01
CA LEU A 207 -11.12 15.50 -4.20
C LEU A 207 -12.64 15.39 -4.20
N LYS A 208 -13.37 16.17 -5.02
CA LYS A 208 -14.82 16.06 -5.14
C LYS A 208 -15.19 14.84 -6.01
N PRO A 209 -15.99 13.89 -5.49
CA PRO A 209 -16.56 12.84 -6.32
C PRO A 209 -17.50 13.39 -7.42
N PRO A 210 -17.72 12.62 -8.52
CA PRO A 210 -17.22 11.27 -8.75
C PRO A 210 -15.75 11.26 -9.17
N PHE A 211 -15.01 10.27 -8.70
CA PHE A 211 -13.64 9.98 -9.13
C PHE A 211 -13.65 9.34 -10.52
N LEU A 212 -12.52 9.48 -11.23
CA LEU A 212 -12.37 8.85 -12.54
C LEU A 212 -12.39 7.33 -12.35
N ARG A 213 -13.17 6.63 -13.17
CA ARG A 213 -13.23 5.16 -13.17
C ARG A 213 -12.63 4.66 -14.47
N LEU A 214 -11.61 3.80 -14.38
CA LEU A 214 -10.97 3.16 -15.52
C LEU A 214 -10.79 1.67 -15.22
N SER A 215 -11.32 0.79 -16.06
CA SER A 215 -10.91 -0.61 -15.99
C SER A 215 -9.44 -0.73 -16.39
N ILE A 216 -8.75 -1.76 -15.91
CA ILE A 216 -7.35 -2.01 -16.28
C ILE A 216 -7.21 -2.24 -17.79
N SER A 217 -8.17 -2.92 -18.41
CA SER A 217 -8.23 -3.07 -19.87
C SER A 217 -8.28 -1.70 -20.59
N GLU A 218 -9.17 -0.81 -20.16
CA GLU A 218 -9.27 0.55 -20.74
C GLU A 218 -8.01 1.37 -20.51
N ALA A 219 -7.41 1.29 -19.32
CA ALA A 219 -6.17 1.99 -19.00
C ALA A 219 -5.01 1.53 -19.90
N PHE A 220 -4.81 0.22 -20.06
CA PHE A 220 -3.79 -0.32 -20.96
C PHE A 220 -4.06 0.04 -22.42
N LYS A 221 -5.31 -0.06 -22.87
CA LYS A 221 -5.68 0.30 -24.24
C LYS A 221 -5.43 1.78 -24.52
N ARG A 222 -5.76 2.65 -23.57
CA ARG A 222 -5.64 4.10 -23.71
C ARG A 222 -4.18 4.58 -23.64
N TYR A 223 -3.41 4.08 -22.67
CA TYR A 223 -2.10 4.66 -22.34
C TYR A 223 -0.92 3.82 -22.84
N ALA A 224 -1.08 2.51 -22.96
CA ALA A 224 -0.06 1.64 -23.55
C ALA A 224 -0.39 1.24 -25.00
N ALA A 225 -1.61 1.47 -25.49
CA ALA A 225 -2.12 0.92 -26.75
C ALA A 225 -1.87 -0.59 -26.85
N ILE A 226 -2.25 -1.30 -25.78
CA ILE A 226 -2.24 -2.75 -25.63
C ILE A 226 -3.66 -3.21 -25.30
N ASP A 227 -4.20 -4.16 -26.07
CA ASP A 227 -5.47 -4.81 -25.77
C ASP A 227 -5.23 -5.99 -24.82
N LEU A 228 -5.42 -5.75 -23.52
CA LEU A 228 -5.21 -6.78 -22.48
C LEU A 228 -6.13 -8.00 -22.64
N PRO A 229 -7.45 -7.85 -22.88
CA PRO A 229 -8.32 -8.98 -23.16
C PRO A 229 -7.82 -9.86 -24.31
N GLU A 230 -7.27 -9.26 -25.38
CA GLU A 230 -6.68 -10.05 -26.48
C GLU A 230 -5.45 -10.85 -26.02
N CYS A 231 -4.64 -10.27 -25.14
CA CYS A 231 -3.48 -10.93 -24.55
C CYS A 231 -3.88 -12.09 -23.64
N LEU A 232 -5.02 -11.98 -22.93
CA LEU A 232 -5.56 -12.98 -22.02
C LEU A 232 -6.43 -14.03 -22.74
N ALA A 233 -6.99 -13.72 -23.91
CA ALA A 233 -7.88 -14.64 -24.63
C ALA A 233 -7.19 -15.97 -25.00
N ALA A 234 -7.70 -17.06 -24.44
CA ALA A 234 -7.48 -18.41 -24.95
C ALA A 234 -8.27 -18.55 -26.27
N ARG A 235 -7.65 -18.88 -27.40
CA ARG A 235 -8.45 -19.32 -28.57
C ARG A 235 -9.16 -20.62 -28.16
N SER A 236 -10.43 -20.73 -28.49
CA SER A 236 -11.27 -21.92 -28.35
C SER A 236 -10.56 -23.15 -28.95
N GLY A 237 -9.81 -23.87 -28.11
CA GLY A 237 -8.94 -24.96 -28.56
C GLY A 237 -7.85 -25.26 -27.54
N ALA A 238 -8.20 -26.11 -26.57
CA ALA A 238 -7.35 -26.91 -25.68
C ALA A 238 -6.39 -26.19 -24.72
N GLY A 239 -6.54 -26.49 -23.43
CA GLY A 239 -5.46 -26.31 -22.43
C GLY A 239 -5.95 -25.70 -21.12
N THR A 240 -6.37 -26.58 -20.22
CA THR A 240 -6.64 -26.47 -18.79
C THR A 240 -6.00 -25.30 -18.02
N GLU A 241 -6.84 -24.69 -17.19
CA GLU A 241 -6.53 -23.95 -15.97
C GLU A 241 -5.32 -24.55 -15.24
N THR A 242 -4.32 -23.72 -14.95
CA THR A 242 -3.29 -24.02 -13.96
C THR A 242 -3.74 -23.48 -12.62
N CYS A 243 -3.82 -24.35 -11.60
CA CYS A 243 -4.20 -24.02 -10.21
C CYS A 243 -3.15 -23.18 -9.44
N SER A 244 -2.27 -22.50 -10.15
CA SER A 244 -1.38 -21.47 -9.63
C SER A 244 -1.54 -20.28 -10.58
N GLY A 245 -1.70 -19.06 -10.07
CA GLY A 245 -2.04 -17.83 -10.82
C GLY A 245 -1.08 -17.42 -11.96
N GLN A 246 -0.26 -18.32 -12.47
CA GLN A 246 0.53 -18.15 -13.67
C GLN A 246 -0.33 -18.38 -14.92
N PRO A 247 -0.40 -17.40 -15.82
CA PRO A 247 -1.14 -17.58 -17.07
C PRO A 247 -0.46 -18.61 -17.97
N ALA A 248 -1.26 -19.28 -18.79
CA ALA A 248 -0.76 -20.27 -19.74
C ALA A 248 0.38 -19.66 -20.58
N HIS A 249 1.41 -20.46 -20.88
CA HIS A 249 2.63 -20.04 -21.60
C HIS A 249 2.38 -19.16 -22.85
N ARG A 250 1.22 -19.34 -23.50
CA ARG A 250 0.76 -18.55 -24.64
C ARG A 250 0.37 -17.11 -24.29
N GLN A 251 -0.36 -16.88 -23.20
CA GLN A 251 -0.74 -15.54 -22.74
C GLN A 251 0.52 -14.74 -22.39
N LEU A 252 1.48 -15.38 -21.71
CA LEU A 252 2.81 -14.82 -21.43
C LEU A 252 3.53 -14.37 -22.71
N LYS A 253 3.52 -15.19 -23.77
CA LYS A 253 4.11 -14.83 -25.07
C LYS A 253 3.46 -13.61 -25.71
N LYS A 254 2.13 -13.50 -25.65
CA LYS A 254 1.40 -12.36 -26.24
C LYS A 254 1.74 -11.05 -25.53
N ILE A 255 1.64 -11.02 -24.19
CA ILE A 255 1.95 -9.81 -23.43
C ILE A 255 3.44 -9.44 -23.52
N ALA A 256 4.34 -10.43 -23.58
CA ALA A 256 5.77 -10.20 -23.82
C ALA A 256 6.05 -9.56 -25.17
N ALA A 257 5.37 -9.99 -26.23
CA ALA A 257 5.48 -9.39 -27.56
C ALA A 257 4.95 -7.96 -27.58
N ALA A 258 3.80 -7.72 -26.93
CA ALA A 258 3.23 -6.39 -26.79
C ALA A 258 4.16 -5.44 -26.02
N ALA A 259 4.72 -5.89 -24.89
CA ALA A 259 5.70 -5.15 -24.09
C ALA A 259 6.94 -4.75 -24.91
N LYS A 260 7.55 -5.73 -25.61
CA LYS A 260 8.71 -5.47 -26.49
C LYS A 260 8.39 -4.47 -27.59
N GLY A 261 7.19 -4.56 -28.19
CA GLY A 261 6.71 -3.60 -29.19
C GLY A 261 6.56 -2.17 -28.66
N LYS A 262 6.49 -1.98 -27.34
CA LYS A 262 6.48 -0.67 -26.67
C LYS A 262 7.83 -0.28 -26.07
N GLY A 263 8.90 -1.00 -26.41
CA GLY A 263 10.25 -0.72 -25.91
C GLY A 263 10.50 -1.18 -24.47
N ILE A 264 9.62 -2.00 -23.88
CA ILE A 264 9.80 -2.54 -22.53
C ILE A 264 10.69 -3.78 -22.59
N SER A 265 11.69 -3.83 -21.71
CA SER A 265 12.60 -4.97 -21.61
C SER A 265 11.90 -6.17 -20.96
N VAL A 266 11.97 -7.32 -21.64
CA VAL A 266 11.41 -8.59 -21.17
C VAL A 266 12.50 -9.66 -21.14
N SER A 267 12.75 -10.21 -19.97
CA SER A 267 13.74 -11.24 -19.65
C SER A 267 13.12 -12.64 -19.65
N SER A 268 13.94 -13.68 -19.77
CA SER A 268 13.48 -15.08 -19.76
C SER A 268 12.85 -15.52 -18.44
N GLY A 269 13.21 -14.88 -17.32
CA GLY A 269 12.63 -15.12 -16.00
C GLY A 269 11.43 -14.24 -15.67
N ASP A 270 10.97 -13.39 -16.58
CA ASP A 270 9.80 -12.56 -16.31
C ASP A 270 8.51 -13.40 -16.30
N THR A 271 7.77 -13.31 -15.20
CA THR A 271 6.40 -13.81 -15.10
C THR A 271 5.46 -12.83 -15.81
N TRP A 272 4.20 -13.23 -15.96
CA TRP A 272 3.20 -12.31 -16.51
C TRP A 272 3.01 -11.07 -15.62
N GLU A 273 3.01 -11.25 -14.30
CA GLU A 273 2.91 -10.16 -13.33
C GLU A 273 4.09 -9.20 -13.46
N HIS A 274 5.31 -9.71 -13.66
CA HIS A 274 6.48 -8.86 -13.91
C HIS A 274 6.29 -8.01 -15.17
N ILE A 275 5.84 -8.61 -16.28
CA ILE A 275 5.63 -7.89 -17.54
C ILE A 275 4.49 -6.89 -17.41
N PHE A 276 3.38 -7.29 -16.78
CA PHE A 276 2.24 -6.43 -16.50
C PHE A 276 2.68 -5.21 -15.70
N ASN A 277 3.39 -5.40 -14.58
CA ASN A 277 3.87 -4.32 -13.72
C ASN A 277 4.84 -3.40 -14.46
N LYS A 278 5.76 -3.94 -15.27
CA LYS A 278 6.66 -3.14 -16.11
C LYS A 278 5.89 -2.25 -17.07
N ILE A 279 4.87 -2.78 -17.76
CA ILE A 279 4.00 -1.99 -18.65
C ILE A 279 3.26 -0.92 -17.85
N PHE A 280 2.62 -1.33 -16.74
CA PHE A 280 1.78 -0.48 -15.95
C PHE A 280 2.55 0.73 -15.40
N LEU A 281 3.66 0.47 -14.70
CA LEU A 281 4.48 1.50 -14.05
C LEU A 281 5.21 2.41 -15.05
N THR A 282 5.52 1.90 -16.25
CA THR A 282 6.27 2.69 -17.26
C THR A 282 5.36 3.51 -18.16
N LEU A 283 4.21 2.97 -18.56
CA LEU A 283 3.37 3.57 -19.62
C LEU A 283 1.99 4.00 -19.14
N VAL A 284 1.38 3.25 -18.20
CA VAL A 284 -0.02 3.43 -17.84
C VAL A 284 -0.16 4.42 -16.69
N GLU A 285 0.42 4.14 -15.54
CA GLU A 285 0.29 4.95 -14.33
C GLU A 285 0.80 6.40 -14.49
N PRO A 286 1.98 6.66 -15.09
CA PRO A 286 2.46 8.03 -15.29
C PRO A 286 1.58 8.86 -16.23
N SER A 287 0.71 8.21 -17.02
CA SER A 287 -0.16 8.85 -18.00
C SER A 287 -1.54 9.20 -17.45
N PHE A 288 -1.84 8.88 -16.18
CA PHE A 288 -3.11 9.27 -15.58
C PHE A 288 -3.27 10.79 -15.50
N PRO A 289 -4.50 11.30 -15.68
CA PRO A 289 -4.74 12.72 -15.65
C PRO A 289 -4.36 13.27 -14.26
N PRO A 290 -3.53 14.32 -14.20
CA PRO A 290 -3.16 14.92 -12.92
C PRO A 290 -4.37 15.57 -12.27
N GLY A 291 -4.36 15.64 -10.94
CA GLY A 291 -5.29 16.45 -10.18
C GLY A 291 -6.68 15.85 -9.94
N LYS A 292 -6.89 14.56 -10.23
CA LYS A 292 -8.13 13.87 -9.85
C LYS A 292 -7.87 12.41 -9.43
N PRO A 293 -8.47 11.92 -8.33
CA PRO A 293 -8.38 10.52 -7.97
C PRO A 293 -8.96 9.60 -9.06
N VAL A 294 -8.34 8.43 -9.21
CA VAL A 294 -8.70 7.42 -10.20
C VAL A 294 -8.93 6.08 -9.50
N PHE A 295 -10.10 5.49 -9.70
CA PHE A 295 -10.34 4.08 -9.44
C PHE A 295 -9.88 3.26 -10.64
N LEU A 296 -8.95 2.34 -10.37
CA LEU A 296 -8.63 1.25 -11.26
C LEU A 296 -9.37 0.00 -10.80
N PHE A 297 -10.05 -0.67 -11.72
CA PHE A 297 -10.85 -1.85 -11.41
C PHE A 297 -10.76 -2.91 -12.51
N ASP A 298 -11.30 -4.10 -12.26
CA ASP A 298 -11.24 -5.26 -13.15
C ASP A 298 -9.79 -5.61 -13.57
N TYR A 299 -8.94 -5.94 -12.58
CA TYR A 299 -7.55 -6.38 -12.80
C TYR A 299 -7.42 -7.78 -13.46
N THR A 300 -8.54 -8.39 -13.84
CA THR A 300 -8.66 -9.76 -14.39
C THR A 300 -9.55 -9.79 -15.62
#